data_AF-A0A7S1BYU4-F1
#
_entry.id   AF-A0A7S1BYU4-F1
#
_cell.length_a   1.000
_cell.length_b   1.000
_cell.length_c   1.000
_cell.angle_alpha   90.00
_cell.angle_beta   90.00
_cell.angle_gamma   90.00
#
_symmetry.space_group_name_H-M   'P 1'
#
loop_
_entity.id
_entity.type
_entity.pdbx_description
1 polymer ?
#
loop_
_entity_poly.entity_id
_entity_poly.type
_entity_poly.pdbx_seq_one_letter_code
_entity_poly.pdbx_strand_id
1 'polypeptide(L)'
;VARGRRRHVWVSVSKDLYDDAQRDLRDLGLERLAAKGCYLLGRANLNRAGDGVVFATYSTLIRGTGETSRLQELFDWCGGEGFDGLLMFDECHKAKTVSLDSNGNVNAAKSSQTAAAVTKLQEILPRARVVYCSATAATEPSNMAFMSRLGLWGAGTEYREVNEFIGRM
;
A
#
# COMPACT_ATOMS: atom_id res chain seq x y z
N VAL A 1 16.50 8.28 10.56
CA VAL A 1 15.27 8.34 9.73
C VAL A 1 14.62 6.96 9.52
N ALA A 2 15.32 5.90 9.08
CA ALA A 2 14.68 4.58 8.88
C ALA A 2 14.86 3.53 10.02
N ARG A 3 15.58 3.87 11.11
CA ARG A 3 15.90 2.95 12.24
C ARG A 3 16.41 1.56 11.78
N GLY A 4 17.32 1.53 10.80
CA GLY A 4 17.91 0.30 10.27
C GLY A 4 17.15 -0.39 9.12
N ARG A 5 15.93 0.05 8.79
CA ARG A 5 15.15 -0.49 7.67
C ARG A 5 15.69 0.03 6.34
N ARG A 6 15.72 -0.84 5.35
CA ARG A 6 16.41 -0.58 4.07
C ARG A 6 15.48 -0.60 2.86
N ARG A 7 14.32 -1.24 2.96
CA ARG A 7 13.36 -1.40 1.87
C ARG A 7 12.00 -0.79 2.25
N HIS A 8 11.42 -0.05 1.33
CA HIS A 8 10.14 0.64 1.48
C HIS A 8 9.36 0.61 0.17
N VAL A 9 8.03 0.70 0.24
CA VAL A 9 7.15 0.78 -0.92
C VAL A 9 6.34 2.06 -0.81
N TRP A 10 6.35 2.85 -1.87
CA TRP A 10 5.53 4.04 -2.05
C TRP A 10 4.53 3.76 -3.17
N VAL A 11 3.25 3.72 -2.84
CA VAL A 11 2.16 3.56 -3.80
C VAL A 11 1.45 4.91 -3.96
N SER A 12 1.36 5.43 -5.19
CA SER A 12 0.64 6.67 -5.48
C SER A 12 -0.28 6.51 -6.71
N VAL A 13 -0.86 7.61 -7.19
CA VAL A 13 -1.95 7.59 -8.18
C VAL A 13 -1.48 7.64 -9.63
N SER A 14 -0.37 8.31 -9.90
CA SER A 14 0.19 8.43 -11.25
C SER A 14 1.70 8.20 -11.25
N LYS A 15 2.22 7.77 -12.41
CA LYS A 15 3.66 7.69 -12.65
C LYS A 15 4.30 9.06 -12.75
N ASP A 16 3.52 10.10 -13.04
CA ASP A 16 4.01 11.49 -13.12
C ASP A 16 4.54 11.96 -11.75
N LEU A 17 4.01 11.40 -10.66
CA LEU A 17 4.47 11.68 -9.29
C LEU A 17 5.76 10.93 -8.91
N TYR A 18 6.34 10.14 -9.81
CA TYR A 18 7.60 9.45 -9.54
C TYR A 18 8.75 10.45 -9.34
N ASP A 19 8.84 11.46 -10.19
CA ASP A 19 9.90 12.48 -10.09
C ASP A 19 9.67 13.39 -8.87
N ASP A 20 8.42 13.62 -8.49
CA ASP A 20 8.04 14.32 -7.26
C ASP A 20 8.43 13.49 -6.03
N ALA A 21 8.14 12.20 -5.99
CA ALA A 21 8.59 11.32 -4.90
C ALA A 21 10.13 11.29 -4.76
N GLN A 22 10.86 11.33 -5.88
CA GLN A 22 12.32 11.48 -5.83
C GLN A 22 12.75 12.86 -5.30
N ARG A 23 11.99 13.92 -5.57
CA ARG A 23 12.23 15.25 -5.01
C ARG A 23 11.99 15.26 -3.51
N ASP A 24 10.89 14.69 -3.04
CA ASP A 24 10.58 14.57 -1.62
C ASP A 24 11.66 13.78 -0.87
N LEU A 25 12.18 12.70 -1.46
CA LEU A 25 13.32 11.98 -0.89
C LEU A 25 14.57 12.87 -0.79
N ARG A 26 14.85 13.73 -1.76
CA ARG A 26 15.96 14.71 -1.67
C ARG A 26 15.72 15.72 -0.57
N ASP A 27 14.51 16.27 -0.47
CA ASP A 27 14.15 17.28 0.52
C ASP A 27 14.22 16.72 1.96
N LEU A 28 14.04 15.41 2.11
CA LEU A 28 14.26 14.67 3.36
C LEU A 28 15.74 14.31 3.64
N GLY A 29 16.69 14.75 2.81
CA GLY A 29 18.12 14.44 2.93
C GLY A 29 18.47 12.99 2.58
N LEU A 30 17.70 12.37 1.67
CA LEU A 30 17.90 10.99 1.19
C LEU A 30 18.37 10.97 -0.26
N GLU A 31 19.34 11.80 -0.62
CA GLU A 31 19.77 12.04 -2.01
C GLU A 31 20.24 10.76 -2.71
N ARG A 32 20.94 9.88 -1.99
CA ARG A 32 21.39 8.59 -2.53
C ARG A 32 20.21 7.67 -2.88
N LEU A 33 19.16 7.66 -2.05
CA LEU A 33 17.94 6.91 -2.33
C LEU A 33 17.21 7.52 -3.52
N ALA A 34 17.02 8.84 -3.55
CA ALA A 34 16.39 9.51 -4.67
C ALA A 34 17.08 9.20 -6.01
N ALA A 35 18.42 9.22 -6.05
CA ALA A 35 19.18 9.07 -7.28
C ALA A 35 19.38 7.61 -7.73
N LYS A 36 19.58 6.67 -6.80
CA LYS A 36 20.00 5.28 -7.11
C LYS A 36 19.19 4.19 -6.42
N GLY A 37 18.34 4.56 -5.48
CA GLY A 37 17.52 3.67 -4.66
C GLY A 37 16.02 3.95 -4.79
N CYS A 38 15.58 4.62 -5.85
CA CYS A 38 14.17 4.78 -6.17
C CYS A 38 13.90 3.95 -7.42
N TYR A 39 12.97 3.00 -7.34
CA TYR A 39 12.72 2.01 -8.37
C TYR A 39 11.27 2.08 -8.81
N LEU A 40 11.02 2.41 -10.08
CA LEU A 40 9.66 2.40 -10.63
C LEU A 40 9.22 0.97 -10.95
N LEU A 41 8.21 0.46 -10.24
CA LEU A 41 7.64 -0.86 -10.47
C LEU A 41 7.12 -1.00 -11.90
N GLY A 42 7.47 -2.10 -12.56
CA GLY A 42 7.15 -2.32 -13.97
C GLY A 42 8.09 -1.72 -14.98
N ARG A 43 9.06 -0.91 -14.54
CA ARG A 43 10.18 -0.43 -15.36
C ARG A 43 11.52 -0.94 -14.85
N ALA A 44 11.72 -0.89 -13.53
CA ALA A 44 12.91 -1.42 -12.90
C ALA A 44 12.90 -2.96 -12.90
N ASN A 45 14.09 -3.56 -12.96
CA ASN A 45 14.26 -4.99 -12.70
C ASN A 45 14.49 -5.18 -11.20
N LEU A 46 13.45 -5.56 -10.46
CA LEU A 46 13.54 -5.68 -9.01
C LEU A 46 14.46 -6.82 -8.54
N ASN A 47 14.71 -7.84 -9.35
CA ASN A 47 15.70 -8.89 -9.03
C ASN A 47 17.14 -8.36 -8.98
N ARG A 48 17.41 -7.22 -9.61
CA ARG A 48 18.71 -6.51 -9.55
C ARG A 48 18.67 -5.27 -8.69
N ALA A 49 17.50 -4.89 -8.18
CA ALA A 49 17.34 -3.73 -7.33
C ALA A 49 17.91 -4.01 -5.94
N GLY A 50 18.65 -3.05 -5.41
CA GLY A 50 19.15 -3.09 -4.04
C GLY A 50 18.11 -2.55 -3.07
N ASP A 51 18.61 -2.01 -1.97
CA ASP A 51 17.79 -1.32 -1.00
C ASP A 51 17.31 0.03 -1.49
N GLY A 52 16.13 0.43 -1.00
CA GLY A 52 15.58 1.74 -1.23
C GLY A 52 14.06 1.76 -1.19
N VAL A 53 13.47 2.49 -2.13
CA VAL A 53 12.04 2.71 -2.26
C VAL A 53 11.59 2.17 -3.61
N VAL A 54 10.66 1.24 -3.62
CA VAL A 54 9.91 0.91 -4.83
C VAL A 54 8.73 1.85 -4.93
N PHE A 55 8.69 2.67 -5.97
CA PHE A 55 7.55 3.49 -6.32
C PHE A 55 6.63 2.70 -7.26
N ALA A 56 5.35 2.63 -6.91
CA ALA A 56 4.32 1.95 -7.68
C ALA A 56 3.10 2.86 -7.84
N THR A 57 2.29 2.58 -8.86
CA THR A 57 0.94 3.14 -8.92
C THR A 57 -0.09 2.11 -8.50
N TYR A 58 -1.24 2.55 -8.00
CA TYR A 58 -2.40 1.68 -7.77
C TYR A 58 -2.74 0.83 -9.01
N SER A 59 -2.70 1.43 -10.20
CA SER A 59 -2.92 0.73 -11.47
C SER A 59 -1.83 -0.26 -11.85
N THR A 60 -0.63 -0.15 -11.27
CA THR A 60 0.46 -1.12 -11.49
C THR A 60 0.29 -2.33 -10.58
N LEU A 61 -0.23 -2.17 -9.35
CA LEU A 61 -0.45 -3.28 -8.42
C LEU A 61 -1.42 -4.34 -8.97
N ILE A 62 -2.43 -3.92 -9.73
CA ILE A 62 -3.45 -4.81 -10.30
C ILE A 62 -2.99 -5.52 -11.59
N ARG A 63 -1.73 -5.36 -12.01
CA ARG A 63 -1.23 -5.97 -13.25
C ARG A 63 -0.68 -7.37 -13.02
N GLY A 64 -1.02 -8.26 -13.96
CA GLY A 64 -0.60 -9.67 -13.96
C GLY A 64 -1.38 -10.51 -12.96
N THR A 65 -1.15 -11.82 -12.99
CA THR A 65 -1.80 -12.80 -12.11
C THR A 65 -0.80 -13.83 -11.60
N GLY A 66 -1.09 -14.40 -10.43
CA GLY A 66 -0.24 -15.41 -9.81
C GLY A 66 1.21 -14.97 -9.63
N GLU A 67 2.15 -15.89 -9.92
CA GLU A 67 3.59 -15.69 -9.78
C GLU A 67 4.17 -14.59 -10.68
N THR A 68 3.44 -14.21 -11.73
CA THR A 68 3.86 -13.14 -12.66
C THR A 68 3.28 -11.77 -12.31
N SER A 69 2.50 -11.68 -11.21
CA SER A 69 1.86 -10.45 -10.80
C SER A 69 2.86 -9.43 -10.25
N ARG A 70 2.52 -8.14 -10.40
CA ARG A 70 3.31 -7.06 -9.78
C ARG A 70 3.26 -7.07 -8.26
N LEU A 71 2.20 -7.62 -7.68
CA LEU A 71 2.12 -7.90 -6.24
C LEU A 71 3.15 -8.94 -5.81
N GLN A 72 3.30 -10.04 -6.56
CA GLN A 72 4.30 -11.06 -6.25
C GLN A 72 5.72 -10.50 -6.38
N GLU A 73 6.02 -9.76 -7.45
CA GLU A 73 7.33 -9.13 -7.64
C GLU A 73 7.69 -8.18 -6.47
N LEU A 74 6.70 -7.41 -5.99
CA LEU A 74 6.88 -6.57 -4.80
C LEU A 74 7.12 -7.39 -3.54
N PHE A 75 6.35 -8.46 -3.32
CA PHE A 75 6.50 -9.34 -2.17
C PHE A 75 7.90 -9.97 -2.12
N ASP A 76 8.37 -10.48 -3.26
CA ASP A 76 9.70 -11.08 -3.41
C ASP A 76 10.79 -10.04 -3.14
N TRP A 77 10.67 -8.83 -3.70
CA TRP A 77 11.61 -7.74 -3.41
C TRP A 77 11.55 -7.29 -1.94
N CYS A 78 10.40 -7.35 -1.29
CA CYS A 78 10.29 -7.07 0.15
C CYS A 78 11.00 -8.12 1.02
N GLY A 79 11.30 -9.30 0.46
CA GLY A 79 11.88 -10.42 1.20
C GLY A 79 10.84 -11.23 1.98
N GLY A 80 9.58 -11.18 1.54
CA GLY A 80 8.47 -11.94 2.12
C GLY A 80 7.85 -11.35 3.39
N GLU A 81 7.13 -12.18 4.14
CA GLU A 81 6.30 -11.79 5.29
C GLU A 81 7.06 -11.10 6.43
N GLY A 82 8.38 -11.33 6.50
CA GLY A 82 9.27 -10.71 7.49
C GLY A 82 9.53 -9.22 7.27
N PHE A 83 9.11 -8.67 6.13
CA PHE A 83 9.28 -7.27 5.79
C PHE A 83 8.63 -6.34 6.82
N ASP A 84 9.44 -5.49 7.46
CA ASP A 84 9.01 -4.50 8.46
C ASP A 84 9.19 -3.05 7.96
N GLY A 85 9.42 -2.89 6.65
CA GLY A 85 9.55 -1.61 5.98
C GLY A 85 8.26 -0.79 6.00
N LEU A 86 8.28 0.33 5.27
CA LEU A 86 7.10 1.20 5.15
C LEU A 86 6.34 0.83 3.88
N LEU A 87 5.03 0.63 3.99
CA LEU A 87 4.08 0.77 2.89
C LEU A 87 3.42 2.15 3.03
N MET A 88 3.76 3.07 2.12
CA MET A 88 3.14 4.38 2.05
C MET A 88 2.08 4.36 0.96
N PHE A 89 0.81 4.44 1.34
CA PHE A 89 -0.32 4.59 0.43
C PHE A 89 -0.64 6.07 0.31
N ASP A 90 -0.04 6.70 -0.69
CA ASP A 90 -0.21 8.09 -1.03
C ASP A 90 -1.43 8.31 -1.92
N GLU A 91 -2.15 9.41 -1.68
CA GLU A 91 -3.45 9.71 -2.28
C GLU A 91 -4.44 8.53 -2.25
N CYS A 92 -4.47 7.83 -1.12
CA CYS A 92 -5.14 6.54 -0.98
C CYS A 92 -6.67 6.59 -1.09
N HIS A 93 -7.26 7.78 -1.19
CA HIS A 93 -8.66 7.94 -1.59
C HIS A 93 -8.97 7.30 -2.96
N LYS A 94 -7.98 7.00 -3.80
CA LYS A 94 -8.21 6.22 -5.04
C LYS A 94 -8.44 4.72 -4.80
N ALA A 95 -8.21 4.21 -3.60
CA ALA A 95 -8.50 2.83 -3.20
C ALA A 95 -9.90 2.65 -2.57
N LYS A 96 -10.74 3.69 -2.58
CA LYS A 96 -12.03 3.81 -1.86
C LYS A 96 -13.07 2.72 -2.15
N THR A 97 -13.05 2.07 -3.30
CA THR A 97 -14.14 1.15 -3.67
C THR A 97 -13.91 -0.25 -3.07
N VAL A 98 -13.93 -0.35 -1.75
CA VAL A 98 -14.06 -1.63 -1.05
C VAL A 98 -15.55 -1.90 -0.87
N SER A 99 -16.03 -3.00 -1.42
CA SER A 99 -17.30 -3.59 -1.04
C SER A 99 -17.03 -4.72 -0.07
N LEU A 100 -17.85 -4.85 0.97
CA LEU A 100 -17.72 -5.93 1.95
C LEU A 100 -18.80 -7.00 1.72
N ASP A 101 -18.51 -8.24 2.12
CA ASP A 101 -19.51 -9.29 2.18
C ASP A 101 -20.28 -9.25 3.51
N SER A 102 -21.25 -10.16 3.66
CA SER A 102 -22.09 -10.26 4.88
C SER A 102 -21.26 -10.53 6.15
N ASN A 103 -20.04 -11.05 5.99
CA ASN A 103 -19.16 -11.43 7.08
C ASN A 103 -18.10 -10.34 7.35
N GLY A 104 -18.15 -9.19 6.67
CA GLY A 104 -17.19 -8.11 6.84
C GLY A 104 -15.86 -8.32 6.14
N ASN A 105 -15.72 -9.35 5.30
CA ASN A 105 -14.53 -9.52 4.49
C ASN A 105 -14.64 -8.67 3.22
N VAL A 106 -13.49 -8.27 2.66
CA VAL A 106 -13.44 -7.59 1.36
C VAL A 106 -14.06 -8.51 0.29
N ASN A 107 -15.20 -8.10 -0.23
CA ASN A 107 -15.84 -8.75 -1.35
C ASN A 107 -15.07 -8.39 -2.62
N ALA A 108 -14.09 -9.23 -2.98
CA ALA A 108 -13.24 -9.00 -4.14
C ALA A 108 -14.02 -8.90 -5.47
N ALA A 109 -15.22 -9.49 -5.56
CA ALA A 109 -16.07 -9.43 -6.76
C ALA A 109 -16.80 -8.08 -6.92
N LYS A 110 -17.08 -7.39 -5.81
CA LYS A 110 -17.75 -6.07 -5.80
C LYS A 110 -16.82 -4.91 -5.45
N SER A 111 -15.61 -5.20 -4.99
CA SER A 111 -14.57 -4.21 -4.74
C SER A 111 -13.82 -3.88 -6.03
N SER A 112 -13.29 -2.66 -6.14
CA SER A 112 -12.32 -2.36 -7.19
C SER A 112 -11.12 -3.30 -7.07
N GLN A 113 -10.56 -3.69 -8.21
CA GLN A 113 -9.32 -4.47 -8.24
C GLN A 113 -8.19 -3.78 -7.46
N THR A 114 -8.18 -2.44 -7.47
CA THR A 114 -7.24 -1.63 -6.67
C THR A 114 -7.40 -1.86 -5.18
N ALA A 115 -8.62 -1.78 -4.67
CA ALA A 115 -8.91 -2.01 -3.25
C ALA A 115 -8.53 -3.43 -2.82
N ALA A 116 -8.84 -4.42 -3.66
CA ALA A 116 -8.45 -5.81 -3.43
C ALA A 116 -6.91 -5.98 -3.42
N ALA A 117 -6.20 -5.37 -4.36
CA ALA A 117 -4.73 -5.42 -4.42
C ALA A 117 -4.05 -4.73 -3.22
N VAL A 118 -4.56 -3.57 -2.79
CA VAL A 118 -4.07 -2.86 -1.60
C VAL A 118 -4.31 -3.66 -0.33
N THR A 119 -5.50 -4.27 -0.20
CA THR A 119 -5.81 -5.17 0.92
C THR A 119 -4.86 -6.37 0.91
N LYS A 120 -4.74 -7.03 -0.25
CA LYS A 120 -3.88 -8.20 -0.41
C LYS A 120 -2.42 -7.91 -0.08
N LEU A 121 -1.89 -6.77 -0.50
CA LEU A 121 -0.52 -6.37 -0.20
C LEU A 121 -0.27 -6.27 1.32
N GLN A 122 -1.24 -5.77 2.07
CA GLN A 122 -1.15 -5.65 3.53
C GLN A 122 -1.26 -7.02 4.21
N GLU A 123 -2.10 -7.92 3.68
CA GLU A 123 -2.22 -9.30 4.17
C GLU A 123 -0.94 -10.10 3.98
N ILE A 124 -0.33 -10.04 2.79
CA ILE A 124 0.90 -10.80 2.49
C ILE A 124 2.16 -10.18 3.11
N LEU A 125 2.10 -8.92 3.55
CA LEU A 125 3.19 -8.25 4.28
C LEU A 125 2.72 -7.86 5.70
N PRO A 126 2.40 -8.84 6.57
CA PRO A 126 1.70 -8.58 7.83
C PRO A 126 2.53 -7.79 8.84
N ARG A 127 3.86 -7.78 8.70
CA ARG A 127 4.79 -7.03 9.57
C ARG A 127 5.10 -5.62 9.06
N ALA A 128 4.62 -5.27 7.86
CA ALA A 128 4.87 -3.96 7.30
C ALA A 128 4.17 -2.88 8.12
N ARG A 129 4.86 -1.75 8.23
CA ARG A 129 4.29 -0.53 8.81
C ARG A 129 3.56 0.19 7.70
N VAL A 130 2.39 0.74 7.99
CA VAL A 130 1.54 1.36 6.97
C VAL A 130 1.29 2.81 7.32
N VAL A 131 1.40 3.68 6.31
CA VAL A 131 0.95 5.06 6.36
C VAL A 131 -0.05 5.24 5.23
N TYR A 132 -1.23 5.78 5.57
CA TYR A 132 -2.25 6.18 4.60
C TYR A 132 -2.25 7.71 4.52
N CYS A 133 -1.84 8.26 3.38
CA CYS A 133 -1.92 9.70 3.12
C CYS A 133 -3.11 9.97 2.22
N SER A 134 -4.01 10.86 2.65
CA SER A 134 -5.12 11.31 1.83
C SER A 134 -5.73 12.59 2.37
N ALA A 135 -6.06 13.52 1.47
CA ALA A 135 -6.83 14.71 1.80
C ALA A 135 -8.34 14.45 2.02
N THR A 136 -8.89 13.35 1.48
CA THR A 136 -10.35 13.17 1.38
C THR A 136 -10.85 11.78 1.76
N ALA A 137 -9.99 10.88 2.27
CA ALA A 137 -10.40 9.50 2.53
C ALA A 137 -11.41 9.37 3.68
N ALA A 138 -11.34 10.23 4.71
CA ALA A 138 -12.19 10.16 5.90
C ALA A 138 -13.53 10.91 5.74
N THR A 139 -14.09 10.98 4.53
CA THR A 139 -15.39 11.64 4.30
C THR A 139 -16.58 10.75 4.67
N GLU A 140 -16.44 9.43 4.55
CA GLU A 140 -17.42 8.43 4.97
C GLU A 140 -16.69 7.20 5.54
N PRO A 141 -17.24 6.49 6.53
CA PRO A 141 -16.60 5.28 7.09
C PRO A 141 -16.30 4.20 6.05
N SER A 142 -17.17 4.02 5.07
CA SER A 142 -17.01 3.07 3.95
C SER A 142 -15.70 3.27 3.18
N ASN A 143 -15.30 4.53 2.99
CA ASN A 143 -14.08 4.92 2.28
C ASN A 143 -12.80 4.54 3.04
N MET A 144 -12.91 4.17 4.32
CA MET A 144 -11.78 3.79 5.16
C MET A 144 -11.64 2.27 5.30
N ALA A 145 -12.51 1.47 4.69
CA ALA A 145 -12.53 0.01 4.88
C ALA A 145 -11.21 -0.71 4.49
N PHE A 146 -10.41 -0.15 3.57
CA PHE A 146 -9.08 -0.71 3.23
C PHE A 146 -7.99 -0.33 4.24
N MET A 147 -8.27 0.59 5.17
CA MET A 147 -7.34 1.10 6.17
C MET A 147 -7.32 0.22 7.43
N SER A 148 -7.31 -1.10 7.25
CA SER A 148 -7.41 -2.08 8.34
C SER A 148 -6.29 -2.00 9.38
N ARG A 149 -5.17 -1.35 9.03
CA ARG A 149 -4.00 -1.21 9.92
C ARG A 149 -4.11 -0.04 10.90
N LEU A 150 -5.19 0.74 10.84
CA LEU A 150 -5.46 1.81 11.82
C LEU A 150 -5.94 1.28 13.16
N GLY A 151 -6.38 0.02 13.25
CA GLY A 151 -6.93 -0.54 14.49
C GLY A 151 -8.27 0.09 14.87
N LEU A 152 -9.09 0.46 13.88
CA LEU A 152 -10.44 0.96 14.11
C LEU A 152 -11.42 -0.21 14.37
N TRP A 153 -11.17 -1.37 13.77
CA TRP A 153 -11.92 -2.59 14.00
C TRP A 153 -11.00 -3.80 14.20
N GLY A 154 -11.56 -4.89 14.75
CA GLY A 154 -10.87 -6.13 15.06
C GLY A 154 -10.78 -6.42 16.56
N ALA A 155 -9.95 -7.40 16.92
CA ALA A 155 -9.78 -7.81 18.31
C ALA A 155 -9.15 -6.68 19.14
N GLY A 156 -9.82 -6.28 20.22
CA GLY A 156 -9.33 -5.26 21.16
C GLY A 156 -9.61 -3.81 20.73
N THR A 157 -10.44 -3.59 19.71
CA THR A 157 -10.89 -2.27 19.28
C THR A 157 -12.38 -2.06 19.58
N GLU A 158 -12.89 -0.84 19.40
CA GLU A 158 -14.30 -0.50 19.64
C GLU A 158 -15.25 -1.31 18.76
N TYR A 159 -14.92 -1.44 17.47
CA TYR A 159 -15.71 -2.20 16.51
C TYR A 159 -15.12 -3.60 16.35
N ARG A 160 -15.94 -4.65 16.40
CA ARG A 160 -15.42 -6.03 16.21
C ARG A 160 -15.08 -6.28 14.74
N GLU A 161 -15.96 -5.82 13.87
CA GLU A 161 -15.89 -6.04 12.42
C GLU A 161 -16.01 -4.71 11.68
N VAL A 162 -15.45 -4.64 10.47
CA VAL A 162 -15.50 -3.43 9.64
C VAL A 162 -16.94 -3.03 9.27
N ASN A 163 -17.88 -3.98 9.15
CA ASN A 163 -19.30 -3.69 8.91
C ASN A 163 -19.94 -2.90 10.06
N GLU A 164 -19.49 -3.15 11.30
CA GLU A 164 -19.97 -2.43 12.48
C GLU A 164 -19.45 -0.98 12.47
N PHE A 165 -18.18 -0.79 12.11
CA PHE A 165 -17.58 0.53 11.91
C PHE A 165 -18.31 1.33 10.81
N ILE A 166 -18.64 0.68 9.69
CA ILE A 166 -19.31 1.35 8.56
C ILE A 166 -20.76 1.70 8.87
N GLY A 167 -21.49 0.84 9.58
CA GLY A 167 -22.91 1.04 9.88
C GLY A 167 -23.23 2.10 10.94
N ARG A 168 -22.23 2.83 11.47
CA ARG A 168 -22.35 3.71 12.63
C ARG A 168 -22.31 5.22 12.32
N MET A 169 -22.49 5.65 11.07
CA MET A 169 -22.79 7.05 10.72
C MET A 169 -24.11 7.18 9.97
#